data_AF-A0AAV4PM03-F1
#
_entry.id   AF-A0AAV4PM03-F1
#
_cell.length_a   1.000
_cell.length_b   1.000
_cell.length_c   1.000
_cell.angle_alpha   90.00
_cell.angle_beta   90.00
_cell.angle_gamma   90.00
#
_symmetry.space_group_name_H-M   'P 1'
#
loop_
_entity.id
_entity.type
_entity.pdbx_description
1 polymer ?
#
loop_
_entity_poly.entity_id
_entity_poly.type
_entity_poly.pdbx_seq_one_letter_code
_entity_poly.pdbx_strand_id
1 'polypeptide(L)'
;MTRHILSTPGGQVSIEWEIEDVTPVRGPDGRFGIPQRAIDSINKNTIGLKGPLETPIGKGHRSLNLAIRQAFHLYANVRPCRSIDGVETLYNDVDIVTIRENTEGEYSGIEHEIVPGVVQSIKLITKEASHRVAEYAFEYAAKNNRKTVTAVHKANIMRMSDGLFLQCCRQVAEKHPNIKYEEMYLDTVCLNGISLVVLPLIPSGQQEICSDVNVTGIIRRTKAVKRVNSISCGGNCAEAGEVEEAS
;
A
#
# COMPACT_ATOMS: atom_id res chain seq x y z
N MET A 1 7.86 13.20 17.98
CA MET A 1 7.28 12.14 18.83
C MET A 1 8.00 10.81 18.63
N THR A 2 7.86 10.13 17.48
CA THR A 2 8.43 8.79 17.19
C THR A 2 9.91 8.63 17.56
N ARG A 3 10.78 9.58 17.17
CA ARG A 3 12.22 9.55 17.52
C ARG A 3 12.47 9.49 19.03
N HIS A 4 11.71 10.21 19.86
CA HIS A 4 11.90 10.18 21.31
C HIS A 4 11.54 8.81 21.90
N ILE A 5 10.47 8.18 21.40
CA ILE A 5 10.06 6.84 21.83
C ILE A 5 11.17 5.83 21.48
N LEU A 6 11.66 5.85 20.24
CA LEU A 6 12.71 4.95 19.76
C LEU A 6 14.09 5.20 20.40
N SER A 7 14.35 6.41 20.91
CA SER A 7 15.58 6.77 21.62
C SER A 7 15.46 6.73 23.15
N THR A 8 14.38 6.18 23.71
CA THR A 8 14.18 6.13 25.17
C THR A 8 15.06 5.04 25.82
N PRO A 9 15.76 5.31 26.94
CA PRO A 9 16.57 4.32 27.65
C PRO A 9 15.72 3.13 28.12
N GLY A 10 15.90 1.98 27.47
CA GLY A 10 15.07 0.78 27.65
C GLY A 10 14.86 0.00 26.35
N GLY A 11 14.94 0.67 25.19
CA GLY A 11 15.03 0.01 23.89
C GLY A 11 16.41 -0.62 23.66
N GLN A 12 16.46 -1.86 23.16
CA GLN A 12 17.71 -2.60 22.89
C GLN A 12 18.47 -2.14 21.63
N VAL A 13 18.12 -1.00 21.02
CA VAL A 13 18.62 -0.58 19.70
C VAL A 13 19.24 0.82 19.76
N SER A 14 20.52 0.92 19.43
CA SER A 14 21.21 2.20 19.22
C SER A 14 20.94 2.70 17.81
N ILE A 15 20.10 3.74 17.68
CA ILE A 15 19.76 4.36 16.38
C ILE A 15 20.44 5.72 16.27
N GLU A 16 21.31 5.87 15.28
CA GLU A 16 21.82 7.17 14.83
C GLU A 16 20.86 7.76 13.77
N TRP A 17 20.48 9.03 13.93
CA TRP A 17 19.46 9.66 13.09
C TRP A 17 20.07 10.60 12.05
N GLU A 18 20.16 10.14 10.80
CA GLU A 18 20.39 11.00 9.65
C GLU A 18 19.07 11.70 9.26
N ILE A 19 19.08 13.03 9.17
CA ILE A 19 17.86 13.83 8.94
C ILE A 19 17.96 14.51 7.58
N GLU A 20 17.21 13.99 6.61
CA GLU A 20 17.09 14.58 5.28
C GLU A 20 15.73 15.24 5.05
N ASP A 21 15.77 16.42 4.40
CA ASP A 21 14.58 17.12 3.94
C ASP A 21 14.30 16.72 2.49
N VAL A 22 13.11 16.14 2.28
CA VAL A 22 12.65 15.57 1.02
C VAL A 22 11.81 16.54 0.18
N THR A 23 11.70 17.82 0.55
CA THR A 23 10.93 18.83 -0.20
C THR A 23 11.24 18.78 -1.71
N PRO A 24 10.23 18.72 -2.60
CA PRO A 24 10.47 18.54 -4.03
C PRO A 24 11.38 19.62 -4.62
N VAL A 25 12.46 19.18 -5.27
CA VAL A 25 13.38 20.07 -6.01
C VAL A 25 13.16 19.93 -7.50
N ARG A 26 13.42 21.02 -8.24
CA ARG A 26 13.34 21.03 -9.70
C ARG A 26 14.69 20.65 -10.31
N GLY A 27 14.73 19.55 -11.04
CA GLY A 27 15.93 19.04 -11.71
C GLY A 27 16.32 19.84 -12.97
N PRO A 28 17.50 19.57 -13.56
CA PRO A 28 17.96 20.20 -14.79
C PRO A 28 17.05 19.96 -16.01
N ASP A 29 16.28 18.87 -15.98
CA ASP A 29 15.25 18.52 -16.97
C ASP A 29 13.93 19.33 -16.79
N GLY A 30 13.89 20.21 -15.78
CA GLY A 30 12.72 21.02 -15.44
C GLY A 30 11.62 20.26 -14.72
N ARG A 31 11.79 18.97 -14.39
CA ARG A 31 10.83 18.15 -13.63
C ARG A 31 11.08 18.28 -12.14
N PHE A 32 10.06 17.97 -11.34
CA PHE A 32 10.21 17.89 -9.89
C PHE A 32 10.55 16.47 -9.45
N GLY A 33 11.49 16.34 -8.51
CA GLY A 33 11.95 15.07 -7.96
C GLY A 33 12.40 15.20 -6.50
N ILE A 34 12.89 14.09 -5.96
CA ILE A 34 13.46 14.01 -4.62
C ILE A 34 14.86 14.64 -4.62
N PRO A 35 15.27 15.39 -3.58
CA PRO A 35 16.64 15.87 -3.46
C PRO A 35 17.67 14.74 -3.48
N GLN A 36 18.74 14.89 -4.26
CA GLN A 36 19.78 13.85 -4.41
C GLN A 36 20.38 13.42 -3.06
N ARG A 37 20.60 14.36 -2.13
CA ARG A 37 21.02 14.09 -0.74
C ARG A 37 20.16 13.03 -0.02
N ALA A 38 18.84 13.06 -0.22
CA ALA A 38 17.93 12.09 0.37
C ALA A 38 17.96 10.74 -0.35
N ILE A 39 18.26 10.74 -1.66
CA ILE A 39 18.50 9.52 -2.44
C ILE A 39 19.80 8.85 -1.96
N ASP A 40 20.87 9.62 -1.82
CA ASP A 40 22.18 9.13 -1.36
C ASP A 40 22.09 8.61 0.09
N SER A 41 21.37 9.32 0.96
CA SER A 41 21.12 8.91 2.35
C SER A 41 20.36 7.58 2.46
N ILE A 42 19.28 7.39 1.67
CA ILE A 42 18.51 6.14 1.67
C ILE A 42 19.33 5.00 1.04
N ASN A 43 20.07 5.25 -0.04
CA ASN A 43 20.95 4.24 -0.64
C ASN A 43 22.09 3.80 0.30
N LYS A 44 22.64 4.73 1.10
CA LYS A 44 23.66 4.45 2.11
C LYS A 44 23.11 3.65 3.30
N ASN A 45 21.95 4.04 3.81
CA ASN A 45 21.42 3.54 5.09
C ASN A 45 20.38 2.41 4.93
N THR A 46 19.92 2.14 3.70
CA THR A 46 18.89 1.17 3.25
C THR A 46 17.52 1.23 3.93
N ILE A 47 17.36 2.00 5.00
CA ILE A 47 16.15 2.16 5.80
C ILE A 47 15.82 3.66 5.89
N GLY A 48 14.55 4.01 5.66
CA GLY A 48 14.06 5.39 5.77
C GLY A 48 12.75 5.49 6.53
N LEU A 49 12.65 6.45 7.45
CA LEU A 49 11.40 6.79 8.16
C LEU A 49 10.92 8.18 7.72
N LYS A 50 9.88 8.22 6.88
CA LYS A 50 9.27 9.47 6.38
C LYS A 50 8.00 9.85 7.16
N GLY A 51 7.69 11.15 7.19
CA GLY A 51 6.35 11.65 7.51
C GLY A 51 5.42 11.61 6.28
N PRO A 52 4.14 11.99 6.44
CA PRO A 52 3.25 12.18 5.30
C PRO A 52 3.74 13.32 4.40
N LEU A 53 3.66 13.12 3.09
CA LEU A 53 4.09 14.09 2.08
C LEU A 53 2.89 14.52 1.24
N GLU A 54 2.52 15.79 1.35
CA GLU A 54 1.40 16.35 0.58
C GLU A 54 1.70 16.33 -0.93
N THR A 55 0.66 16.07 -1.73
CA THR A 55 0.73 16.13 -3.20
C THR A 55 -0.35 17.11 -3.68
N PRO A 56 0.00 18.14 -4.47
CA PRO A 56 -0.97 19.13 -4.94
C PRO A 56 -1.96 18.51 -5.94
N ILE A 57 -3.24 18.85 -5.80
CA ILE A 57 -4.33 18.24 -6.57
C ILE A 57 -4.45 18.91 -7.95
N GLY A 58 -4.38 18.11 -9.02
CA GLY A 58 -4.70 18.51 -10.40
C GLY A 58 -3.74 19.49 -11.09
N LYS A 59 -2.76 20.04 -10.37
CA LYS A 59 -1.69 20.92 -10.89
C LYS A 59 -0.42 20.74 -10.04
N GLY A 60 0.75 20.84 -10.66
CA GLY A 60 2.04 20.79 -9.97
C GLY A 60 2.87 19.57 -10.32
N HIS A 61 3.57 19.00 -9.33
CA HIS A 61 4.45 17.84 -9.51
C HIS A 61 3.70 16.52 -9.39
N ARG A 62 4.25 15.45 -9.98
CA ARG A 62 3.83 14.06 -9.67
C ARG A 62 4.01 13.78 -8.17
N SER A 63 3.24 12.84 -7.62
CA SER A 63 3.30 12.54 -6.19
C SER A 63 4.72 12.13 -5.77
N LEU A 64 5.26 12.81 -4.76
CA LEU A 64 6.59 12.53 -4.26
C LEU A 64 6.67 11.14 -3.61
N ASN A 65 5.58 10.65 -3.02
CA ASN A 65 5.49 9.28 -2.52
C ASN A 65 5.67 8.25 -3.64
N LEU A 66 5.03 8.47 -4.80
CA LEU A 66 5.21 7.60 -5.97
C LEU A 66 6.64 7.67 -6.50
N ALA A 67 7.24 8.86 -6.54
CA ALA A 67 8.64 9.03 -6.94
C ALA A 67 9.61 8.25 -6.03
N ILE A 68 9.39 8.26 -4.71
CA ILE A 68 10.20 7.50 -3.73
C ILE A 68 10.08 6.00 -4.00
N ARG A 69 8.85 5.50 -4.16
CA ARG A 69 8.57 4.07 -4.43
C ARG A 69 9.23 3.59 -5.72
N GLN A 70 9.19 4.40 -6.78
CA GLN A 70 9.82 4.09 -8.05
C GLN A 70 11.36 4.18 -7.99
N ALA A 71 11.91 5.16 -7.27
CA ALA A 71 13.36 5.38 -7.17
C ALA A 71 14.10 4.26 -6.41
N PHE A 72 13.47 3.68 -5.38
CA PHE A 72 14.07 2.59 -4.58
C PHE A 72 13.38 1.22 -4.82
N HIS A 73 12.56 1.10 -5.86
CA HIS A 73 11.84 -0.13 -6.21
C HIS A 73 11.04 -0.77 -5.04
N LEU A 74 10.41 0.07 -4.21
CA LEU A 74 9.62 -0.34 -3.04
C LEU A 74 8.28 -0.96 -3.47
N TYR A 75 8.33 -2.22 -3.92
CA TYR A 75 7.24 -2.86 -4.65
C TYR A 75 6.13 -3.43 -3.76
N ALA A 76 6.44 -3.80 -2.53
CA ALA A 76 5.49 -4.33 -1.56
C ALA A 76 5.10 -3.25 -0.56
N ASN A 77 3.83 -2.88 -0.54
CA ASN A 77 3.25 -1.99 0.46
C ASN A 77 2.45 -2.83 1.46
N VAL A 78 2.95 -2.93 2.69
CA VAL A 78 2.42 -3.78 3.76
C VAL A 78 1.67 -2.92 4.77
N ARG A 79 0.39 -3.23 4.96
CA ARG A 79 -0.53 -2.49 5.83
C ARG A 79 -1.21 -3.42 6.84
N PRO A 80 -0.61 -3.65 8.01
CA PRO A 80 -1.30 -4.31 9.12
C PRO A 80 -2.39 -3.38 9.69
N CYS A 81 -3.54 -3.97 9.99
CA CYS A 81 -4.70 -3.36 10.64
C CYS A 81 -5.15 -4.30 11.76
N ARG A 82 -5.00 -3.85 13.01
CA ARG A 82 -5.41 -4.61 14.20
C ARG A 82 -6.31 -3.83 15.15
N SER A 83 -7.16 -4.55 15.87
CA SER A 83 -7.76 -4.07 17.12
C SER A 83 -6.68 -3.83 18.18
N ILE A 84 -6.88 -2.84 19.06
CA ILE A 84 -6.04 -2.58 20.23
C ILE A 84 -6.94 -2.70 21.47
N ASP A 85 -6.45 -3.39 22.49
CA ASP A 85 -7.12 -3.54 23.78
C ASP A 85 -7.45 -2.17 24.41
N GLY A 86 -8.71 -1.98 24.78
CA GLY A 86 -9.21 -0.74 25.38
C GLY A 86 -9.59 0.36 24.38
N VAL A 87 -9.48 0.15 23.07
CA VAL A 87 -10.02 1.05 22.05
C VAL A 87 -11.35 0.51 21.53
N GLU A 88 -12.44 1.21 21.81
CA GLU A 88 -13.78 0.81 21.33
C GLU A 88 -13.94 1.09 19.83
N THR A 89 -14.17 0.04 19.04
CA THR A 89 -14.42 0.09 17.59
C THR A 89 -15.70 -0.64 17.22
N LEU A 90 -16.26 -0.41 16.03
CA LEU A 90 -17.50 -1.12 15.61
C LEU A 90 -17.33 -2.64 15.46
N TYR A 91 -16.07 -3.10 15.32
CA TYR A 91 -15.69 -4.49 15.14
C TYR A 91 -14.54 -4.78 16.12
N ASN A 92 -14.55 -5.96 16.73
CA ASN A 92 -13.53 -6.45 17.65
C ASN A 92 -12.70 -7.56 16.98
N ASP A 93 -11.58 -7.92 17.58
CA ASP A 93 -10.71 -9.03 17.16
C ASP A 93 -10.27 -8.96 15.68
N VAL A 94 -10.12 -7.74 15.16
CA VAL A 94 -9.61 -7.50 13.81
C VAL A 94 -8.10 -7.74 13.80
N ASP A 95 -7.64 -8.61 12.90
CA ASP A 95 -6.21 -8.86 12.68
C ASP A 95 -5.93 -9.16 11.20
N ILE A 96 -5.91 -8.10 10.40
CA ILE A 96 -5.81 -8.12 8.93
C ILE A 96 -4.45 -7.56 8.52
N VAL A 97 -3.80 -8.16 7.52
CA VAL A 97 -2.71 -7.47 6.79
C VAL A 97 -3.07 -7.39 5.32
N THR A 98 -2.96 -6.19 4.77
CA THR A 98 -3.06 -5.95 3.32
C THR A 98 -1.65 -5.86 2.73
N ILE A 99 -1.40 -6.63 1.67
CA ILE A 99 -0.17 -6.54 0.88
C ILE A 99 -0.56 -6.07 -0.52
N ARG A 100 0.06 -4.97 -0.95
CA ARG A 100 -0.31 -4.25 -2.17
C ARG A 100 0.91 -4.07 -3.07
N GLU A 101 0.76 -4.35 -4.37
CA GLU A 101 1.75 -3.95 -5.39
C GLU A 101 1.79 -2.42 -5.48
N ASN A 102 2.97 -1.84 -5.63
CA ASN A 102 3.20 -0.41 -5.38
C ASN A 102 3.95 0.32 -6.51
N THR A 103 4.15 -0.31 -7.68
CA THR A 103 4.96 0.25 -8.79
C THR A 103 4.20 0.46 -10.10
N GLU A 104 3.18 -0.36 -10.41
CA GLU A 104 2.52 -0.36 -11.73
C GLU A 104 1.01 -0.05 -11.66
N GLY A 105 0.15 -0.88 -12.25
CA GLY A 105 -1.31 -0.75 -12.22
C GLY A 105 -1.84 0.55 -12.80
N GLU A 106 -2.89 1.05 -12.16
CA GLU A 106 -3.52 2.35 -12.42
C GLU A 106 -2.64 3.54 -11.96
N TYR A 107 -1.57 3.28 -11.20
CA TYR A 107 -0.62 4.30 -10.73
C TYR A 107 0.58 4.47 -11.66
N SER A 108 0.59 3.79 -12.81
CA SER A 108 1.55 3.96 -13.89
C SER A 108 1.69 5.43 -14.34
N GLY A 109 0.63 6.24 -14.16
CA GLY A 109 0.58 7.63 -14.61
C GLY A 109 0.65 7.76 -16.13
N ILE A 110 0.23 6.72 -16.86
CA ILE A 110 0.15 6.69 -18.32
C ILE A 110 -1.24 7.17 -18.71
N GLU A 111 -1.36 8.48 -18.93
CA GLU A 111 -2.61 9.15 -19.27
C GLU A 111 -2.42 10.00 -20.53
N HIS A 112 -3.44 10.05 -21.38
CA HIS A 112 -3.46 10.91 -22.57
C HIS A 112 -4.89 11.28 -22.96
N GLU A 113 -5.04 12.48 -23.53
CA GLU A 113 -6.26 12.93 -24.17
C GLU A 113 -6.27 12.43 -25.62
N ILE A 114 -7.24 11.59 -25.98
CA ILE A 114 -7.37 11.01 -27.32
C ILE A 114 -7.93 12.05 -28.30
N VAL A 115 -8.97 12.77 -27.84
CA VAL A 115 -9.59 13.92 -28.49
C VAL A 115 -10.10 14.87 -27.39
N PRO A 116 -10.33 16.18 -27.67
CA PRO A 116 -10.78 17.12 -26.65
C PRO A 116 -11.98 16.62 -25.83
N GLY A 117 -11.79 16.49 -24.51
CA GLY A 117 -12.77 15.98 -23.56
C GLY A 117 -12.80 14.45 -23.38
N VAL A 118 -11.91 13.69 -24.03
CA VAL A 118 -11.82 12.22 -23.93
C VAL A 118 -10.42 11.82 -23.48
N VAL A 119 -10.29 11.50 -22.18
CA VAL A 119 -9.02 11.08 -21.56
C VAL A 119 -9.01 9.56 -21.34
N GLN A 120 -7.92 8.90 -21.71
CA GLN A 120 -7.63 7.51 -21.36
C GLN A 120 -6.53 7.46 -20.29
N SER A 121 -6.73 6.59 -19.30
CA SER A 121 -5.73 6.19 -18.31
C SER A 121 -5.47 4.69 -18.50
N ILE A 122 -4.19 4.27 -18.53
CA ILE A 122 -3.80 2.89 -18.83
C ILE A 122 -3.37 2.16 -17.56
N LYS A 123 -4.15 1.14 -17.18
CA LYS A 123 -3.73 0.12 -16.21
C LYS A 123 -2.68 -0.80 -16.84
N LEU A 124 -1.48 -0.81 -16.28
CA LEU A 124 -0.43 -1.76 -16.66
C LEU A 124 -0.32 -2.87 -15.60
N ILE A 125 -0.39 -4.14 -15.99
CA ILE A 125 -0.05 -5.26 -15.10
C ILE A 125 0.96 -6.15 -15.81
N THR A 126 2.08 -6.44 -15.14
CA THR A 126 3.15 -7.31 -15.65
C THR A 126 3.20 -8.62 -14.86
N LYS A 127 3.68 -9.68 -15.54
CA LYS A 127 3.87 -11.00 -14.91
C LYS A 127 4.89 -10.93 -13.77
N GLU A 128 5.97 -10.18 -13.97
CA GLU A 128 7.07 -10.04 -13.02
C GLU A 128 6.62 -9.37 -11.72
N ALA A 129 5.97 -8.20 -11.81
CA ALA A 129 5.45 -7.50 -10.63
C ALA A 129 4.35 -8.30 -9.91
N SER A 130 3.47 -8.96 -10.66
CA SER A 130 2.45 -9.86 -10.11
C SER A 130 3.04 -11.07 -9.38
N HIS A 131 4.13 -11.65 -9.89
CA HIS A 131 4.78 -12.81 -9.28
C HIS A 131 5.55 -12.42 -8.01
N ARG A 132 6.39 -11.37 -8.04
CA ARG A 132 7.16 -10.94 -6.86
C ARG A 132 6.27 -10.51 -5.68
N VAL A 133 5.13 -9.86 -5.94
CA VAL A 133 4.22 -9.44 -4.86
C VAL A 133 3.43 -10.62 -4.29
N ALA A 134 3.12 -11.62 -5.12
CA ALA A 134 2.55 -12.88 -4.66
C ALA A 134 3.55 -13.69 -3.83
N GLU A 135 4.80 -13.88 -4.29
CA GLU A 135 5.85 -14.55 -3.51
C GLU A 135 6.10 -13.86 -2.18
N TYR A 136 6.23 -12.52 -2.20
CA TYR A 136 6.32 -11.72 -0.98
C TYR A 136 5.14 -11.97 -0.03
N ALA A 137 3.90 -12.02 -0.53
CA ALA A 137 2.73 -12.25 0.30
C ALA A 137 2.67 -13.65 0.93
N PHE A 138 3.05 -14.69 0.20
CA PHE A 138 3.13 -16.05 0.72
C PHE A 138 4.30 -16.22 1.71
N GLU A 139 5.44 -15.58 1.46
CA GLU A 139 6.54 -15.51 2.42
C GLU A 139 6.16 -14.77 3.69
N TYR A 140 5.52 -13.61 3.57
CA TYR A 140 5.03 -12.83 4.71
C TYR A 140 4.04 -13.66 5.52
N ALA A 141 3.11 -14.36 4.87
CA ALA A 141 2.17 -15.24 5.52
C ALA A 141 2.87 -16.37 6.29
N ALA A 142 3.87 -17.03 5.69
CA ALA A 142 4.66 -18.06 6.37
C ALA A 142 5.44 -17.51 7.57
N LYS A 143 6.18 -16.40 7.38
CA LYS A 143 6.99 -15.74 8.43
C LYS A 143 6.14 -15.24 9.61
N ASN A 144 4.89 -14.84 9.36
CA ASN A 144 3.95 -14.30 10.36
C ASN A 144 2.86 -15.30 10.78
N ASN A 145 3.04 -16.61 10.54
CA ASN A 145 2.11 -17.69 10.93
C ASN A 145 0.65 -17.52 10.43
N ARG A 146 0.45 -16.83 9.30
CA ARG A 146 -0.86 -16.67 8.66
C ARG A 146 -1.20 -17.93 7.87
N LYS A 147 -2.45 -18.39 7.98
CA LYS A 147 -2.93 -19.65 7.40
C LYS A 147 -3.59 -19.50 6.03
N THR A 148 -3.98 -18.29 5.65
CA THR A 148 -4.74 -17.99 4.43
C THR A 148 -4.14 -16.80 3.71
N VAL A 149 -4.09 -16.84 2.38
CA VAL A 149 -3.74 -15.73 1.48
C VAL A 149 -4.87 -15.58 0.48
N THR A 150 -5.61 -14.46 0.54
CA THR A 150 -6.71 -14.18 -0.39
C THR A 150 -6.28 -13.17 -1.45
N ALA A 151 -6.22 -13.58 -2.72
CA ALA A 151 -5.99 -12.68 -3.85
C ALA A 151 -7.30 -11.99 -4.26
N VAL A 152 -7.32 -10.67 -4.21
CA VAL A 152 -8.48 -9.86 -4.59
C VAL A 152 -8.42 -9.51 -6.06
N HIS A 153 -9.55 -9.33 -6.74
CA HIS A 153 -9.55 -8.95 -8.15
C HIS A 153 -10.86 -8.30 -8.61
N LYS A 154 -10.84 -7.76 -9.84
CA LYS A 154 -12.06 -7.48 -10.62
C LYS A 154 -12.01 -8.11 -12.02
N ALA A 155 -11.40 -9.30 -12.10
CA ALA A 155 -11.24 -10.08 -13.33
C ALA A 155 -12.55 -10.42 -14.09
N ASN A 156 -13.74 -10.24 -13.49
CA ASN A 156 -15.00 -10.32 -14.22
C ASN A 156 -15.17 -9.17 -15.24
N ILE A 157 -14.59 -8.00 -14.96
CA ILE A 157 -14.51 -6.85 -15.87
C ILE A 157 -13.11 -6.79 -16.50
N MET A 158 -12.07 -6.78 -15.67
CA MET A 158 -10.66 -6.64 -16.04
C MET A 158 -10.02 -7.99 -16.40
N ARG A 159 -10.63 -8.70 -17.36
CA ARG A 159 -10.33 -10.10 -17.70
C ARG A 159 -8.85 -10.41 -17.99
N MET A 160 -8.13 -9.50 -18.65
CA MET A 160 -6.73 -9.73 -19.05
C MET A 160 -5.73 -9.35 -17.95
N SER A 161 -5.82 -8.12 -17.41
CA SER A 161 -4.88 -7.62 -16.40
C SER A 161 -4.98 -8.40 -15.09
N ASP A 162 -6.20 -8.53 -14.56
CA ASP A 162 -6.41 -9.19 -13.28
C ASP A 162 -6.37 -10.72 -13.46
N GLY A 163 -6.69 -11.23 -14.67
CA GLY A 163 -6.49 -12.64 -15.01
C GLY A 163 -5.02 -13.05 -14.99
N LEU A 164 -4.12 -12.21 -15.49
CA LEU A 164 -2.66 -12.42 -15.40
C LEU A 164 -2.18 -12.41 -13.95
N PHE A 165 -2.67 -11.47 -13.14
CA PHE A 165 -2.33 -11.40 -11.71
C PHE A 165 -2.76 -12.68 -10.95
N LEU A 166 -4.00 -13.14 -11.14
CA LEU A 166 -4.48 -14.38 -10.52
C LEU A 166 -3.70 -15.61 -11.00
N GLN A 167 -3.32 -15.67 -12.28
CA GLN A 167 -2.46 -16.74 -12.78
C GLN A 167 -1.11 -16.79 -12.04
N CYS A 168 -0.50 -15.62 -11.78
CA CYS A 168 0.74 -15.54 -11.01
C CYS A 168 0.52 -15.97 -9.55
N CYS A 169 -0.56 -15.51 -8.91
CA CYS A 169 -0.88 -15.89 -7.53
C CYS A 169 -1.09 -17.41 -7.36
N ARG A 170 -1.78 -18.06 -8.30
CA ARG A 170 -1.93 -19.53 -8.33
C ARG A 170 -0.60 -20.26 -8.47
N GLN A 171 0.26 -19.80 -9.39
CA GLN A 171 1.61 -20.38 -9.61
C GLN A 171 2.51 -20.27 -8.37
N VAL A 172 2.32 -19.22 -7.55
CA VAL A 172 3.00 -19.10 -6.27
C VAL A 172 2.33 -20.01 -5.22
N ALA A 173 1.00 -20.05 -5.14
CA ALA A 173 0.26 -20.89 -4.21
C ALA A 173 0.65 -22.38 -4.30
N GLU A 174 0.90 -22.89 -5.52
CA GLU A 174 1.41 -24.24 -5.76
C GLU A 174 2.72 -24.56 -5.03
N LYS A 175 3.58 -23.55 -4.79
CA LYS A 175 4.83 -23.68 -4.02
C LYS A 175 4.63 -23.65 -2.50
N HIS A 176 3.47 -23.21 -2.02
CA HIS A 176 3.16 -22.99 -0.59
C HIS A 176 1.93 -23.77 -0.12
N PRO A 177 1.91 -25.13 -0.22
CA PRO A 177 0.73 -25.97 0.05
C PRO A 177 0.20 -25.89 1.50
N ASN A 178 0.99 -25.38 2.44
CA ASN A 178 0.59 -25.19 3.83
C ASN A 178 -0.25 -23.91 4.06
N ILE A 179 -0.37 -23.04 3.05
CA ILE A 179 -1.13 -21.79 3.12
C ILE A 179 -2.36 -21.93 2.23
N LYS A 180 -3.54 -21.73 2.80
CA LYS A 180 -4.81 -21.75 2.05
C LYS A 180 -4.84 -20.56 1.09
N TYR A 181 -4.89 -20.83 -0.21
CA TYR A 181 -5.11 -19.80 -1.21
C TYR A 181 -6.61 -19.63 -1.51
N GLU A 182 -7.05 -18.39 -1.60
CA GLU A 182 -8.42 -18.01 -1.96
C GLU A 182 -8.43 -16.87 -2.97
N GLU A 183 -9.53 -16.73 -3.72
CA GLU A 183 -9.74 -15.63 -4.66
C GLU A 183 -11.07 -14.95 -4.35
N MET A 184 -11.10 -13.62 -4.38
CA MET A 184 -12.33 -12.89 -4.11
C MET A 184 -12.47 -11.60 -4.94
N TYR A 185 -13.69 -11.30 -5.36
CA TYR A 185 -13.99 -10.03 -5.99
C TYR A 185 -13.90 -8.87 -4.99
N LEU A 186 -13.33 -7.75 -5.41
CA LEU A 186 -13.13 -6.55 -4.59
C LEU A 186 -14.40 -6.08 -3.86
N ASP A 187 -15.54 -6.06 -4.55
CA ASP A 187 -16.84 -5.69 -4.00
C ASP A 187 -17.35 -6.69 -2.95
N THR A 188 -16.98 -7.97 -3.03
CA THR A 188 -17.28 -8.95 -1.98
C THR A 188 -16.37 -8.74 -0.76
N VAL A 189 -15.08 -8.44 -0.95
CA VAL A 189 -14.14 -8.13 0.15
C VAL A 189 -14.61 -6.92 0.94
N CYS A 190 -14.93 -5.83 0.23
CA CYS A 190 -15.47 -4.58 0.80
C CYS A 190 -16.83 -4.76 1.51
N LEU A 191 -17.48 -5.93 1.44
CA LEU A 191 -18.71 -6.26 2.16
C LEU A 191 -18.50 -7.25 3.33
N ASN A 192 -17.45 -8.08 3.32
CA ASN A 192 -17.38 -9.27 4.15
C ASN A 192 -16.25 -9.31 5.22
N GLY A 193 -15.24 -8.43 5.19
CA GLY A 193 -14.22 -8.27 6.26
C GLY A 193 -13.31 -9.50 6.49
N ILE A 194 -12.08 -9.47 5.96
CA ILE A 194 -11.27 -10.70 5.73
C ILE A 194 -9.84 -10.58 6.26
N SER A 195 -9.35 -11.67 6.88
CA SER A 195 -8.14 -11.76 7.71
C SER A 195 -6.77 -11.62 7.03
N LEU A 196 -6.62 -11.83 5.71
CA LEU A 196 -5.38 -11.52 5.00
C LEU A 196 -5.65 -11.28 3.51
N VAL A 197 -5.15 -10.18 2.97
CA VAL A 197 -5.60 -9.67 1.68
C VAL A 197 -4.41 -9.27 0.80
N VAL A 198 -4.25 -9.92 -0.35
CA VAL A 198 -3.33 -9.50 -1.40
C VAL A 198 -4.14 -8.70 -2.42
N LEU A 199 -3.87 -7.40 -2.51
CA LEU A 199 -4.50 -6.51 -3.46
C LEU A 199 -3.59 -6.36 -4.70
N PRO A 200 -4.05 -6.73 -5.90
CA PRO A 200 -3.48 -6.16 -7.11
C PRO A 200 -3.78 -4.66 -7.11
N LEU A 201 -3.02 -3.92 -7.90
CA LEU A 201 -3.41 -2.56 -8.20
C LEU A 201 -4.78 -2.54 -8.89
N ILE A 202 -5.62 -1.67 -8.35
CA ILE A 202 -7.04 -1.44 -8.61
C ILE A 202 -7.21 0.09 -8.53
N PRO A 203 -8.22 0.73 -9.18
CA PRO A 203 -8.29 2.18 -9.24
C PRO A 203 -8.30 2.82 -7.84
N SER A 204 -7.58 3.94 -7.68
CA SER A 204 -7.35 4.62 -6.39
C SER A 204 -8.60 4.78 -5.53
N GLY A 205 -9.67 5.30 -6.12
CA GLY A 205 -10.96 5.49 -5.44
C GLY A 205 -11.68 4.21 -5.04
N GLN A 206 -11.26 3.02 -5.48
CA GLN A 206 -11.73 1.71 -4.99
C GLN A 206 -10.70 0.97 -4.13
N GLN A 207 -9.42 1.36 -4.18
CA GLN A 207 -8.38 0.83 -3.28
C GLN A 207 -8.35 1.52 -1.94
N GLU A 208 -8.42 2.85 -1.90
CA GLU A 208 -8.74 3.57 -0.67
C GLU A 208 -10.08 3.00 -0.15
N ILE A 209 -11.10 2.89 -1.02
CA ILE A 209 -12.39 2.23 -0.71
C ILE A 209 -12.29 0.67 -0.60
N CYS A 210 -11.13 0.05 -0.34
CA CYS A 210 -11.06 -1.34 0.18
C CYS A 210 -9.92 -1.65 1.17
N SER A 211 -8.72 -1.05 1.07
CA SER A 211 -7.80 -0.98 2.24
C SER A 211 -8.46 -0.22 3.36
N ASP A 212 -9.11 0.87 3.00
CA ASP A 212 -9.77 1.70 3.96
C ASP A 212 -11.23 1.23 4.14
N VAL A 213 -11.83 0.34 3.33
CA VAL A 213 -13.17 -0.28 3.61
C VAL A 213 -13.14 -1.61 4.37
N ASN A 214 -12.05 -2.37 4.39
CA ASN A 214 -11.81 -3.27 5.53
C ASN A 214 -11.72 -2.49 6.87
N VAL A 215 -11.61 -1.16 6.78
CA VAL A 215 -11.45 -0.19 7.87
C VAL A 215 -12.62 0.84 7.94
N THR A 216 -13.54 0.85 6.95
CA THR A 216 -14.65 1.83 6.73
C THR A 216 -15.98 1.15 6.40
N GLY A 217 -15.99 -0.14 6.08
CA GLY A 217 -17.09 -1.05 6.39
C GLY A 217 -17.35 -1.05 7.89
N ILE A 218 -16.28 -0.91 8.68
CA ILE A 218 -16.25 -0.57 10.11
C ILE A 218 -16.87 0.82 10.42
N ILE A 219 -17.20 1.65 9.43
CA ILE A 219 -17.70 3.03 9.64
C ILE A 219 -19.13 3.24 9.10
N ARG A 220 -19.62 2.43 8.14
CA ARG A 220 -20.86 2.74 7.38
C ARG A 220 -22.21 2.53 8.08
N ARG A 221 -22.28 2.66 9.42
CA ARG A 221 -23.55 2.79 10.17
C ARG A 221 -23.64 3.95 11.17
N THR A 222 -22.64 4.80 11.33
CA THR A 222 -22.71 5.96 12.24
C THR A 222 -22.77 7.30 11.49
N LYS A 223 -23.97 7.89 11.41
CA LYS A 223 -24.18 9.30 11.05
C LYS A 223 -23.67 10.25 12.17
N ALA A 224 -22.38 10.25 12.52
CA ALA A 224 -21.75 11.29 13.35
C ALA A 224 -20.23 11.12 13.51
N VAL A 225 -19.42 11.60 12.55
CA VAL A 225 -18.08 12.13 12.88
C VAL A 225 -17.86 13.42 12.11
N LYS A 226 -17.75 14.54 12.84
CA LYS A 226 -17.33 15.83 12.28
C LYS A 226 -15.80 15.86 12.20
N ARG A 227 -15.26 16.29 11.05
CA ARG A 227 -13.90 16.82 10.83
C ARG A 227 -12.79 16.25 11.75
N VAL A 228 -12.02 15.29 11.25
CA VAL A 228 -10.65 15.04 11.74
C VAL A 228 -9.71 15.04 10.52
N ASN A 229 -8.78 16.00 10.49
CA ASN A 229 -7.74 16.08 9.47
C ASN A 229 -6.50 15.30 9.96
N SER A 230 -6.28 14.07 9.48
CA SER A 230 -5.01 13.35 9.69
C SER A 230 -4.86 12.19 8.69
N ILE A 231 -4.36 12.49 7.48
CA ILE A 231 -3.97 11.48 6.49
C ILE A 231 -2.63 10.86 6.91
N SER A 232 -2.74 9.96 7.88
CA SER A 232 -1.75 8.98 8.35
C SER A 232 -2.41 7.99 9.33
N CYS A 233 -3.59 8.33 9.87
CA CYS A 233 -4.47 7.42 10.61
C CYS A 233 -5.85 7.43 9.95
N GLY A 234 -6.02 6.63 8.89
CA GLY A 234 -7.28 6.50 8.14
C GLY A 234 -8.34 5.67 8.87
N GLY A 235 -8.91 6.22 9.95
CA GLY A 235 -10.21 5.89 10.55
C GLY A 235 -10.54 4.43 10.92
N ASN A 236 -10.62 4.11 12.22
CA ASN A 236 -11.25 2.88 12.77
C ASN A 236 -10.57 1.52 12.52
N CYS A 237 -9.26 1.50 12.22
CA CYS A 237 -8.41 0.45 12.75
C CYS A 237 -7.53 1.06 13.84
N ALA A 238 -7.40 0.40 15.00
CA ALA A 238 -6.80 1.03 16.18
C ALA A 238 -5.28 1.15 16.04
N GLU A 239 -4.65 0.24 15.32
CA GLU A 239 -3.33 0.45 14.71
C GLU A 239 -3.40 0.21 13.20
N ALA A 240 -2.88 1.15 12.43
CA ALA A 240 -2.64 1.01 10.99
C ALA A 240 -1.19 1.40 10.70
N GLY A 241 -0.38 0.42 10.32
CA GLY A 241 1.00 0.64 9.85
C GLY A 241 1.06 0.75 8.33
N GLU A 242 2.10 1.40 7.81
CA GLU A 242 2.48 1.31 6.40
C GLU A 242 4.00 1.09 6.34
N VAL A 243 4.41 -0.08 5.86
CA VAL A 243 5.80 -0.45 5.61
C VAL A 243 5.94 -0.68 4.10
N GLU A 244 7.03 -0.20 3.51
CA GLU A 244 7.31 -0.33 2.08
C GLU A 244 8.64 -1.06 1.91
N GLU A 245 8.65 -2.20 1.23
CA GLU A 245 9.83 -3.07 1.10
C GLU A 245 10.28 -3.19 -0.36
N ALA A 246 11.61 -3.21 -0.54
CA ALA A 246 12.32 -3.54 -1.77
C ALA A 246 12.85 -4.99 -1.70
N SER A 247 13.32 -5.49 -2.84
CA SER A 247 13.89 -6.84 -3.05
C SER A 247 15.35 -6.92 -2.61
#